data_AF-A0A6J6P1W9-F1
#
_entry.id   AF-A0A6J6P1W9-F1
#
_cell.length_a   1.000
_cell.length_b   1.000
_cell.length_c   1.000
_cell.angle_alpha   90.00
_cell.angle_beta   90.00
_cell.angle_gamma   90.00
#
_symmetry.space_group_name_H-M   'P 1'
#
loop_
_entity.id
_entity.type
_entity.pdbx_description
1 polymer ?
#
loop_
_entity_poly.entity_id
_entity_poly.type
_entity_poly.pdbx_seq_one_letter_code
_entity_poly.pdbx_strand_id
1 'polypeptide(L)' 'MKNHLRVGLAEVSTLAEMATMIDELEGDQEFPTAIAMGPRGRTTTTRAVSLPENWLLDRDAMPFIAADEAISGG' A
#
# COMPACT_ATOMS: atom_id res chain seq x y z
N MET A 1 15.35 11.16 -13.33
CA MET A 1 14.35 12.19 -13.64
C MET A 1 12.96 11.53 -13.73
N LYS A 2 12.31 11.23 -12.59
CA LYS A 2 10.94 10.65 -12.51
C LYS A 2 10.14 11.24 -11.32
N ASN A 3 10.58 12.38 -10.78
CA ASN A 3 10.02 12.94 -9.54
C ASN A 3 8.79 13.84 -9.77
N HIS A 4 8.67 14.47 -10.94
CA HIS A 4 7.60 15.45 -11.19
C HIS A 4 6.22 14.80 -11.39
N LEU A 5 6.11 13.71 -12.16
CA LEU A 5 4.83 12.99 -12.36
C LEU A 5 4.25 12.47 -11.04
N ARG A 6 5.12 11.96 -10.16
CA ARG A 6 4.67 11.43 -8.87
C ARG A 6 4.16 12.51 -7.93
N VAL A 7 4.77 13.70 -7.97
CA VAL A 7 4.31 14.87 -7.22
C VAL A 7 3.04 15.44 -7.85
N GLY A 8 3.00 15.59 -9.17
CA GLY A 8 1.84 16.13 -9.90
C GLY A 8 0.59 15.26 -9.75
N LEU A 9 0.72 13.92 -9.82
CA LEU A 9 -0.40 13.00 -9.57
C LEU A 9 -0.96 13.09 -8.15
N ALA A 10 -0.19 13.60 -7.18
CA ALA A 10 -0.68 13.83 -5.82
C ALA A 10 -1.50 15.14 -5.70
N GLU A 11 -1.40 16.03 -6.69
CA GLU A 11 -1.99 17.38 -6.67
C GLU A 11 -3.19 17.55 -7.62
N VAL A 12 -3.59 16.51 -8.36
CA VAL A 12 -4.73 16.56 -9.30
C VAL A 12 -6.05 16.90 -8.62
N SER A 13 -6.85 17.74 -9.28
CA SER A 13 -8.18 18.13 -8.81
C SER A 13 -9.31 17.58 -9.71
N THR A 14 -8.98 17.09 -10.90
CA THR A 14 -9.97 16.53 -11.84
C THR A 14 -9.49 15.22 -12.48
N LEU A 15 -10.44 14.41 -12.95
CA LEU A 15 -10.14 13.19 -13.70
C LEU A 15 -9.45 13.48 -15.05
N ALA A 16 -9.73 14.63 -15.67
CA ALA A 16 -9.12 15.04 -16.93
C ALA A 16 -7.63 15.36 -16.76
N GLU A 17 -7.27 16.04 -15.66
CA GLU A 17 -5.86 16.31 -15.31
C GLU A 17 -5.10 15.01 -15.02
N MET A 18 -5.74 14.08 -14.29
CA MET A 18 -5.16 12.76 -14.03
C MET A 18 -4.92 11.98 -15.33
N ALA A 19 -5.89 11.96 -16.24
CA ALA A 19 -5.75 11.29 -17.53
C ALA A 19 -4.59 11.85 -18.35
N THR A 20 -4.47 13.18 -18.42
CA THR A 20 -3.38 13.86 -19.13
C THR A 20 -2.01 13.44 -18.59
N MET A 21 -1.85 13.37 -17.26
CA MET A 21 -0.59 12.96 -16.65
C MET A 21 -0.27 11.47 -16.81
N ILE A 22 -1.31 10.62 -16.87
CA ILE A 22 -1.11 9.19 -17.13
C ILE A 22 -0.64 8.97 -18.57
N ASP A 23 -1.10 9.77 -19.54
CA ASP A 23 -0.68 9.68 -20.94
C ASP A 23 0.81 10.01 -21.16
N GLU A 24 1.46 10.68 -20.20
CA GLU A 24 2.91 10.91 -20.21
C GLU A 24 3.74 9.67 -19.81
N LEU A 25 3.11 8.64 -19.26
CA LEU A 25 3.79 7.41 -18.84
C LEU A 25 4.05 6.48 -20.03
N GLU A 26 5.21 5.83 -20.02
CA GLU A 26 5.55 4.75 -20.95
C GLU A 26 4.71 3.50 -20.63
N GLY A 27 3.69 3.23 -21.45
CA GLY A 27 2.70 2.17 -21.21
C GLY A 27 3.14 0.76 -21.59
N ASP A 28 4.24 0.62 -22.32
CA ASP A 28 4.78 -0.66 -22.80
C ASP A 28 6.04 -1.10 -22.03
N GLN A 29 6.33 -0.44 -20.90
CA GLN A 29 7.47 -0.80 -20.06
C GLN A 29 7.36 -2.26 -19.60
N GLU A 30 8.38 -3.07 -19.91
CA GLU A 30 8.38 -4.49 -19.55
C GLU A 30 8.28 -4.72 -18.05
N PHE A 31 7.55 -5.77 -17.67
CA PHE A 31 7.42 -6.16 -16.28
C PHE A 31 8.77 -6.63 -15.72
N PRO A 32 9.27 -6.08 -14.60
CA PRO A 32 10.63 -6.33 -14.16
C PRO A 32 10.75 -7.65 -13.38
N THR A 33 10.57 -8.78 -14.07
CA THR A 33 10.51 -10.15 -13.52
C THR A 33 11.63 -10.47 -12.53
N ALA A 34 12.87 -10.07 -12.83
CA ALA A 34 14.05 -10.33 -12.02
C ALA A 34 13.95 -9.77 -10.58
N ILE A 35 13.30 -8.62 -10.40
CA ILE A 35 13.12 -8.00 -9.09
C ILE A 35 11.67 -8.11 -8.59
N ALA A 36 10.71 -8.30 -9.47
CA ALA A 36 9.28 -8.42 -9.18
C ALA A 36 8.97 -9.58 -8.21
N MET A 37 9.68 -10.69 -8.39
CA MET A 37 9.47 -11.93 -7.64
C MET A 37 10.31 -12.01 -6.35
N GLY A 38 11.18 -11.03 -6.11
CA GLY A 38 11.96 -10.97 -4.89
C GLY A 38 11.09 -10.77 -3.64
N PRO A 39 11.58 -11.12 -2.45
CA PRO A 39 10.86 -10.87 -1.21
C PRO A 39 10.47 -9.39 -1.08
N ARG A 40 9.23 -9.16 -0.63
CA ARG A 40 8.66 -7.82 -0.43
C ARG A 40 8.57 -7.51 1.05
N GLY A 41 8.73 -6.24 1.40
CA GLY A 41 8.63 -5.79 2.79
C GLY A 41 9.78 -6.29 3.66
N ARG A 42 9.53 -6.39 4.97
CA ARG A 42 10.53 -6.87 5.94
C ARG A 42 10.68 -8.38 5.81
N THR A 43 11.88 -8.84 5.49
CA THR A 43 12.23 -10.27 5.39
C THR A 43 12.72 -10.87 6.70
N THR A 44 13.05 -10.01 7.67
CA THR A 44 13.42 -10.42 9.02
C THR A 44 12.17 -10.58 9.87
N THR A 45 12.00 -11.73 10.51
CA THR A 45 10.90 -11.99 11.44
C THR A 45 11.09 -11.14 12.72
N THR A 46 10.44 -9.98 12.80
CA THR A 46 10.60 -9.12 14.00
C THR A 46 9.50 -9.33 15.05
N ARG A 47 8.32 -9.86 14.71
CA ARG A 47 7.31 -10.22 15.73
C ARG A 47 6.22 -11.08 15.12
N ALA A 48 5.69 -12.06 15.87
CA ALA A 48 4.42 -12.67 15.51
C ALA A 48 3.31 -11.61 15.58
N VAL A 49 2.41 -11.60 14.61
CA VAL A 49 1.22 -10.73 14.64
C VAL A 49 0.34 -11.20 15.80
N SER A 50 0.16 -10.33 16.81
CA SER A 50 -0.80 -10.58 17.89
C SER A 50 -2.16 -10.05 17.47
N LEU A 51 -3.13 -10.94 17.34
CA LEU A 51 -4.53 -10.57 17.16
C LEU A 51 -5.26 -10.66 18.51
N PRO A 52 -6.26 -9.81 18.76
CA PRO A 52 -7.15 -9.98 19.90
C PRO A 52 -7.90 -11.33 19.84
N GLU A 53 -8.39 -11.76 21.01
CA GLU A 53 -9.17 -12.98 21.12
C GLU A 53 -10.40 -12.93 20.20
N ASN A 54 -10.70 -14.04 19.53
CA ASN A 54 -11.87 -14.20 18.64
C ASN A 54 -11.90 -13.32 17.39
N TRP A 55 -10.84 -12.57 17.08
CA TRP A 55 -10.80 -11.63 15.94
C TRP A 55 -11.10 -12.26 14.58
N LEU A 56 -10.73 -13.53 14.37
CA LEU A 56 -10.93 -14.22 13.10
C LEU A 56 -12.20 -15.08 13.05
N LEU A 57 -13.01 -15.08 14.11
CA LEU A 57 -14.22 -15.89 14.17
C LEU A 57 -15.39 -15.28 13.40
N ASP A 58 -15.39 -13.95 13.20
CA ASP A 58 -16.42 -13.25 12.45
C ASP A 58 -15.82 -12.05 11.72
N ARG A 59 -16.02 -11.99 10.41
CA ARG A 59 -15.58 -10.89 9.54
C ARG A 59 -16.33 -9.60 9.84
N ASP A 60 -17.61 -9.71 10.19
CA ASP A 60 -18.52 -8.58 10.33
C ASP A 60 -18.61 -8.10 11.79
N ALA A 61 -17.91 -8.77 12.71
CA ALA A 61 -17.77 -8.32 14.08
C ALA A 61 -16.96 -7.01 14.14
N MET A 62 -17.45 -6.05 14.92
CA MET A 62 -16.74 -4.81 15.23
C MET A 62 -16.04 -4.99 16.56
N PRO A 63 -14.73 -5.31 16.59
CA PRO A 63 -14.01 -5.47 17.84
C PRO A 63 -13.90 -4.13 18.56
N PHE A 64 -14.05 -4.15 19.88
CA PHE A 64 -13.65 -3.03 20.71
C PHE A 64 -12.12 -3.04 20.80
N ILE A 65 -11.48 -2.02 20.21
CA ILE A 65 -10.02 -1.88 20.22
C ILE A 65 -9.68 -0.78 21.22
N ALA A 66 -8.92 -1.12 22.27
CA ALA A 66 -8.42 -0.12 23.22
C ALA A 66 -7.35 0.78 22.55
N ALA A 67 -7.19 2.01 23.02
CA ALA A 67 -6.32 3.00 22.37
C ALA A 67 -4.84 2.57 22.30
N ASP A 68 -4.39 1.74 23.24
CA ASP A 68 -3.06 1.13 23.29
C ASP A 68 -2.89 -0.05 22.32
N GLU A 69 -3.98 -0.73 21.97
CA GLU A 69 -4.01 -1.82 20.97
C GLU A 69 -4.21 -1.32 19.54
N ALA A 70 -4.68 -0.07 19.37
CA ALA A 70 -4.90 0.57 18.07
C ALA A 70 -3.59 0.99 17.37
N ILE A 71 -2.43 0.78 17.99
CA ILE A 71 -1.13 1.08 17.41
C ILE A 71 -0.72 -0.09 16.51
N SER A 72 -0.86 0.11 15.19
CA SER A 72 -0.33 -0.79 14.17
C SER A 72 1.18 -0.98 14.41
N GLY A 73 1.59 -2.21 14.75
CA GLY A 73 2.96 -2.54 15.10
C GLY A 73 3.93 -2.28 13.94
N GLY A 74 4.57 -1.11 13.96
CA GLY A 74 5.77 -0.77 13.18
C GLY A 74 7.06 -1.24 13.85
#